data_AF-A0AAV2RXY9-F1
#
_entry.id   AF-A0AAV2RXY9-F1
#
_cell.length_a   1.000
_cell.length_b   1.000
_cell.length_c   1.000
_cell.angle_alpha   90.00
_cell.angle_beta   90.00
_cell.angle_gamma   90.00
#
_symmetry.space_group_name_H-M   'P 1'
#
loop_
_entity.id
_entity.type
_entity.pdbx_description
1 polymer ?
#
loop_
_entity_poly.entity_id
_entity_poly.type
_entity_poly.pdbx_seq_one_letter_code
_entity_poly.pdbx_strand_id
1 'polypeptide(L)'
;YRYLHPWLGLGLLTSTGSKWKSRRKLLTPTFHFQILDEFVEVFNRQSLKLVDKLHKEANAKPIDIFPYISRCTLDTICETAMGVNLNTQDEPESKYLQSV
;
A
#
# COMPACT_ATOMS: atom_id res chain seq x y z
N TYR A 1 11.44 11.91 15.73
CA TYR A 1 10.07 11.44 15.43
C TYR A 1 9.15 11.39 16.66
N ARG A 2 9.31 12.28 17.66
CA ARG A 2 8.54 12.22 18.92
C ARG A 2 7.02 12.25 18.71
N TYR A 3 6.55 13.03 17.73
CA TYR A 3 5.12 13.14 17.40
C TYR A 3 4.55 11.90 16.69
N LEU A 4 5.38 11.09 16.04
CA LEU A 4 4.93 9.86 15.36
C LEU A 4 4.93 8.64 16.29
N HIS A 5 5.56 8.72 17.48
CA HIS A 5 5.66 7.58 18.39
C HIS A 5 4.32 7.04 18.90
N PRO A 6 3.28 7.86 19.20
CA PRO A 6 1.99 7.33 19.62
C PRO A 6 1.31 6.46 18.56
N TRP A 7 1.54 6.75 17.28
CA TRP A 7 0.93 6.03 16.16
C TRP A 7 1.82 4.89 15.64
N LEU A 8 3.09 5.16 15.33
CA LEU A 8 4.01 4.21 14.69
C LEU A 8 4.93 3.47 15.66
N GLY A 9 4.86 3.80 16.96
CA GLY A 9 5.76 3.26 17.96
C GLY A 9 7.23 3.55 17.67
N LEU A 10 8.10 2.63 18.11
CA LEU A 10 9.55 2.63 17.83
C LEU A 10 9.90 1.53 16.82
N GLY A 11 9.28 1.60 15.64
CA GLY A 11 9.46 0.71 14.49
C GLY A 11 10.66 1.07 13.62
N LEU A 12 10.71 0.57 12.37
CA LEU A 12 11.83 0.80 11.45
C LEU A 12 12.06 2.29 11.17
N LEU A 13 10.99 3.07 10.97
CA LEU A 13 11.10 4.51 10.64
C LEU A 13 11.56 5.35 11.84
N THR A 14 11.09 5.02 13.04
CA THR A 14 11.20 5.88 14.22
C THR A 14 12.30 5.47 15.20
N SER A 15 12.79 4.22 15.12
CA SER A 15 13.91 3.74 15.94
C SER A 15 15.26 4.23 15.42
N THR A 16 16.27 4.23 16.31
CA THR A 16 17.65 4.61 16.00
C THR A 16 18.65 3.58 16.53
N GLY A 17 19.93 3.73 16.20
CA GLY A 17 21.02 2.92 16.73
C GLY A 17 20.91 1.42 16.43
N SER A 18 21.26 0.58 17.41
CA SER A 18 21.23 -0.88 17.28
C SER A 18 19.83 -1.43 16.98
N LYS A 19 18.78 -0.82 17.55
CA LYS A 19 17.39 -1.23 17.32
C LYS A 19 16.98 -1.05 15.86
N TRP A 20 17.30 0.10 15.27
CA TRP A 20 17.09 0.35 13.85
C TRP A 20 17.90 -0.62 12.98
N LYS A 21 19.20 -0.80 13.29
CA LYS A 21 20.10 -1.66 12.52
C LYS A 21 19.60 -3.10 12.47
N SER A 22 19.14 -3.64 13.60
CA SER A 22 18.57 -4.99 13.70
C SER A 22 17.31 -5.13 12.85
N ARG A 23 16.35 -4.20 12.96
CA ARG A 23 15.10 -4.21 12.19
C ARG A 23 15.33 -4.06 10.69
N ARG A 24 16.25 -3.17 10.29
CA ARG A 24 16.62 -3.00 8.89
C ARG A 24 17.24 -4.28 8.34
N LYS A 25 18.17 -4.91 9.07
CA LYS A 25 18.77 -6.19 8.66
C LYS A 25 17.71 -7.28 8.46
N LEU A 26 16.69 -7.31 9.32
CA LEU A 26 15.59 -8.27 9.22
C LEU A 26 14.70 -8.03 8.00
N LEU A 27 14.38 -6.77 7.67
CA LEU A 27 13.40 -6.43 6.64
C LEU A 27 13.99 -6.27 5.24
N THR A 28 15.27 -5.89 5.09
CA THR A 28 15.87 -5.71 3.75
C THR A 28 15.68 -6.90 2.80
N PRO A 29 15.77 -8.17 3.24
CA PRO A 29 15.57 -9.31 2.35
C PRO A 29 14.19 -9.37 1.69
N THR A 30 13.13 -8.83 2.33
CA THR A 30 11.76 -8.89 1.79
C THR A 30 11.54 -7.96 0.59
N PHE A 31 12.51 -7.09 0.30
CA PHE A 31 12.51 -6.19 -0.85
C PHE A 31 13.61 -6.55 -1.85
N HIS A 32 14.12 -7.79 -1.80
CA HIS A 32 15.05 -8.31 -2.80
C HIS A 32 14.33 -8.57 -4.13
N PHE A 33 15.01 -8.37 -5.26
CA PHE A 33 14.39 -8.40 -6.60
C PHE A 33 13.57 -9.66 -6.89
N GLN A 34 14.04 -10.83 -6.46
CA GLN A 34 13.30 -12.09 -6.65
C GLN A 34 11.91 -12.07 -6.02
N ILE A 35 11.75 -11.41 -4.86
CA ILE A 35 10.46 -11.26 -4.19
C ILE A 35 9.63 -10.18 -4.90
N LEU A 36 10.28 -9.11 -5.39
CA LEU A 36 9.59 -8.06 -6.15
C LEU A 36 9.03 -8.59 -7.48
N ASP A 37 9.71 -9.54 -8.12
CA ASP A 37 9.24 -10.20 -9.34
C ASP A 37 7.92 -10.96 -9.08
N GLU A 38 7.77 -11.58 -7.90
CA GLU A 38 6.52 -12.23 -7.48
C GLU A 38 5.38 -11.20 -7.29
N PHE A 39 5.70 -9.95 -6.94
CA PHE A 39 4.72 -8.88 -6.77
C PHE A 39 4.18 -8.31 -8.09
N VAL A 40 4.86 -8.54 -9.22
CA VAL A 40 4.44 -8.02 -10.54
C VAL A 40 3.04 -8.51 -10.91
N GLU A 41 2.69 -9.75 -10.56
CA GLU A 41 1.35 -10.27 -10.79
C GLU A 41 0.29 -9.44 -10.06
N VAL A 42 0.54 -9.11 -8.79
CA VAL A 42 -0.35 -8.27 -7.97
C VAL A 42 -0.43 -6.86 -8.54
N PHE A 43 0.70 -6.26 -8.92
CA PHE A 43 0.73 -4.93 -9.53
C PHE A 43 -0.12 -4.89 -10.80
N ASN A 44 0.01 -5.88 -11.67
CA ASN A 44 -0.78 -5.96 -12.90
C ASN A 44 -2.26 -6.11 -12.61
N ARG A 45 -2.64 -7.01 -11.70
CA ARG A 45 -4.04 -7.22 -11.31
C ARG A 45 -4.68 -5.95 -10.74
N GLN A 46 -4.01 -5.29 -9.80
CA GLN A 46 -4.53 -4.07 -9.17
C GLN A 46 -4.55 -2.88 -10.15
N SER A 47 -3.57 -2.78 -11.06
CA SER A 47 -3.52 -1.74 -12.10
C SER A 47 -4.62 -1.92 -13.15
N LEU A 48 -4.90 -3.16 -13.58
CA LEU A 48 -6.00 -3.44 -14.50
C LEU A 48 -7.34 -3.04 -13.89
N LYS A 49 -7.57 -3.38 -12.61
CA LYS A 49 -8.75 -2.91 -11.87
C LYS A 49 -8.86 -1.38 -11.86
N LEU A 50 -7.76 -0.69 -11.58
CA LEU A 50 -7.73 0.78 -11.61
C LEU A 50 -8.12 1.33 -12.99
N VAL A 51 -7.55 0.78 -14.06
CA VAL A 51 -7.87 1.17 -15.44
C VAL A 51 -9.36 0.95 -15.72
N ASP A 52 -9.94 -0.19 -15.32
CA ASP A 52 -11.37 -0.46 -15.50
C ASP A 52 -12.26 0.55 -14.75
N LYS A 53 -11.84 1.03 -13.58
CA LYS A 53 -12.56 2.09 -12.84
C LYS A 53 -12.44 3.42 -13.56
N LEU A 54 -11.24 3.82 -13.97
CA LEU A 54 -11.00 5.09 -14.66
C LEU A 54 -11.68 5.12 -16.04
N HIS A 55 -11.78 3.97 -16.72
CA HIS A 55 -12.46 3.88 -18.02
C HIS A 55 -13.94 4.25 -17.92
N LYS A 56 -14.61 3.94 -16.79
CA LYS A 56 -16.02 4.30 -16.55
C LYS A 56 -16.20 5.81 -16.40
N GLU A 57 -15.16 6.51 -15.96
CA GLU A 57 -15.15 7.96 -15.79
C GLU A 57 -14.64 8.70 -17.05
N ALA A 58 -14.22 7.98 -18.11
CA ALA A 58 -13.54 8.57 -19.27
C ALA A 58 -14.41 9.55 -20.08
N ASN A 59 -15.75 9.41 -20.02
CA ASN A 59 -16.69 10.32 -20.66
C ASN A 59 -17.24 11.39 -19.69
N ALA A 60 -16.75 11.41 -18.44
CA ALA A 60 -17.20 12.33 -17.42
C ALA A 60 -16.40 13.66 -17.45
N LYS A 61 -16.79 14.58 -16.57
CA LYS A 61 -16.04 15.79 -16.28
C LYS A 61 -14.68 15.43 -15.65
N PRO A 62 -13.71 16.36 -15.59
CA PRO A 62 -12.48 16.15 -14.85
C PRO A 62 -12.75 15.58 -13.45
N ILE A 63 -12.09 14.47 -13.13
CA ILE A 63 -12.21 13.78 -11.85
C ILE A 63 -10.98 14.03 -10.98
N ASP A 64 -11.17 13.94 -9.67
CA ASP A 64 -10.04 13.79 -8.75
C ASP A 64 -9.54 12.34 -8.80
N ILE A 65 -8.31 12.15 -9.26
CA ILE A 65 -7.68 10.82 -9.39
C ILE A 65 -7.13 10.30 -8.05
N PHE A 66 -6.95 11.17 -7.06
CA PHE A 66 -6.28 10.82 -5.81
C PHE A 66 -6.95 9.67 -5.05
N PRO A 67 -8.30 9.59 -4.91
CA PRO A 67 -8.96 8.47 -4.26
C PRO A 67 -8.75 7.13 -4.97
N TYR A 68 -8.72 7.14 -6.31
CA TYR A 68 -8.51 5.93 -7.11
C TYR A 68 -7.10 5.37 -6.91
N ILE A 69 -6.09 6.23 -7.00
CA ILE A 69 -4.68 5.83 -6.82
C ILE A 69 -4.43 5.39 -5.38
N SER A 70 -5.00 6.09 -4.40
CA SER A 70 -4.84 5.75 -2.98
C SER A 70 -5.36 4.34 -2.67
N ARG A 71 -6.52 3.97 -3.22
CA ARG A 71 -7.11 2.63 -3.06
C ARG A 71 -6.32 1.55 -3.79
N CYS A 72 -5.92 1.81 -5.04
CA CYS A 72 -5.05 0.90 -5.78
C CYS A 72 -3.73 0.65 -5.04
N THR A 73 -3.12 1.70 -4.49
CA THR A 73 -1.88 1.60 -3.71
C THR A 73 -2.09 0.80 -2.42
N LEU A 74 -3.20 1.05 -1.72
CA LEU A 74 -3.56 0.33 -0.51
C LEU A 74 -3.78 -1.16 -0.77
N ASP A 75 -4.59 -1.52 -1.76
CA ASP A 75 -4.84 -2.93 -2.12
C ASP A 75 -3.53 -3.61 -2.53
N THR A 76 -2.68 -2.92 -3.29
CA THR A 76 -1.37 -3.42 -3.71
C THR A 76 -0.43 -3.72 -2.53
N ILE A 77 -0.25 -2.78 -1.59
CA ILE A 77 0.66 -3.00 -0.46
C ILE A 77 0.10 -4.04 0.52
N CYS A 78 -1.21 -4.10 0.72
CA CYS A 78 -1.84 -5.11 1.57
C CYS A 78 -1.69 -6.51 0.99
N GLU A 79 -1.86 -6.66 -0.31
CA GLU A 79 -1.77 -7.97 -0.96
C GLU A 79 -0.31 -8.44 -1.06
N THR A 80 0.63 -7.55 -1.41
CA THR A 80 2.06 -7.91 -1.51
C THR A 80 2.76 -8.09 -0.16
N ALA A 81 2.64 -7.13 0.75
CA ALA A 81 3.40 -7.13 2.00
C ALA A 81 2.66 -7.82 3.16
N MET A 82 1.33 -7.90 3.13
CA MET A 82 0.53 -8.47 4.22
C MET A 82 -0.23 -9.74 3.82
N GLY A 83 -0.26 -10.10 2.53
CA GLY A 83 -0.99 -11.27 2.04
C GLY A 83 -2.51 -11.15 2.18
N VAL A 84 -3.04 -9.93 2.29
CA VAL A 84 -4.47 -9.66 2.50
C VAL A 84 -5.03 -8.85 1.35
N ASN A 85 -6.09 -9.37 0.73
CA ASN A 85 -6.84 -8.64 -0.27
C ASN A 85 -7.98 -7.85 0.41
N LEU A 86 -7.88 -6.51 0.40
CA LEU A 86 -8.89 -5.63 0.99
C LEU A 86 -10.00 -5.22 0.02
N ASN A 87 -9.81 -5.42 -1.29
CA ASN A 87 -10.73 -4.99 -2.35
C ASN A 87 -11.27 -3.55 -2.20
N THR A 88 -10.46 -2.61 -1.70
CA THR A 88 -10.90 -1.23 -1.45
C THR A 88 -11.23 -0.45 -2.73
N GLN A 89 -10.71 -0.88 -3.88
CA GLN A 89 -11.11 -0.36 -5.19
C GLN A 89 -12.57 -0.71 -5.56
N ASP A 90 -13.10 -1.82 -5.05
CA ASP A 90 -14.47 -2.29 -5.30
C ASP A 90 -15.42 -1.92 -4.15
N GLU A 91 -14.91 -1.84 -2.92
CA GLU A 91 -15.65 -1.53 -1.69
C GLU A 91 -15.11 -0.25 -1.03
N PRO A 92 -15.61 0.94 -1.45
CA PRO A 92 -15.18 2.25 -0.94
C PRO A 92 -15.22 2.44 0.57
N GLU A 93 -16.14 1.74 1.24
CA GLU A 93 -16.45 1.88 2.67
C GLU A 93 -15.61 0.92 3.54
N SER A 94 -14.43 0.51 3.06
CA SER A 94 -13.51 -0.31 3.85
C SER A 94 -13.16 0.40 5.16
N LYS A 95 -13.41 -0.29 6.28
CA LYS A 95 -13.15 0.19 7.65
C LYS A 95 -11.74 0.74 7.83
N TYR A 96 -10.77 0.23 7.06
CA TYR A 96 -9.39 0.69 7.11
C TYR A 96 -9.28 2.16 6.65
N LEU A 97 -9.88 2.53 5.52
CA LEU A 97 -9.81 3.89 4.98
C LEU A 97 -10.46 4.94 5.88
N GLN A 98 -11.48 4.53 6.66
CA GLN A 98 -12.15 5.40 7.62
C GLN A 98 -11.40 5.55 8.96
N SER A 99 -10.44 4.64 9.24
CA SER A 99 -9.75 4.54 10.53
C SER A 99 -8.38 5.21 10.57
N VAL A 100 -7.90 5.72 9.43
CA VAL A 100 -6.59 6.37 9.27
C VAL A 100 -6.74 7.89 9.28
#